data_AF-A0A831RH25-F1
#
_entry.id   AF-A0A831RH25-F1
#
_cell.length_a   1.000
_cell.length_b   1.000
_cell.length_c   1.000
_cell.angle_alpha   90.00
_cell.angle_beta   90.00
_cell.angle_gamma   90.00
#
_symmetry.space_group_name_H-M   'P 1'
#
loop_
_entity.id
_entity.type
_entity.pdbx_description
1 polymer ?
#
loop_
_entity_poly.entity_id
_entity_poly.type
_entity_poly.pdbx_seq_one_letter_code
_entity_poly.pdbx_strand_id
1 'polypeptide(L)'
;MKWLNLGLIRLFEFITLLLYSFFVLTYFGAFLLLPLDVLTLTNTGLEAIGLPTLVSFPIAGAATGYLGYLVYKMPGLYQTVVNGGIELTNAGHAQLRQLEAVAAAINGSSADDTSPSTT
;
A
#
# COMPACT_ATOMS: atom_id res chain seq x y z
N MET A 1 4.39 35.36 -0.60
CA MET A 1 4.38 34.27 0.40
C MET A 1 3.32 33.18 0.14
N LYS A 2 2.33 33.36 -0.74
CA LYS A 2 1.34 32.33 -1.11
C LYS A 2 1.90 31.14 -1.92
N TRP A 3 2.87 31.41 -2.81
CA TRP A 3 3.51 30.39 -3.65
C TRP A 3 4.30 29.34 -2.86
N LEU A 4 4.90 29.74 -1.73
CA LEU A 4 5.64 28.84 -0.85
C LEU A 4 4.68 27.85 -0.18
N ASN A 5 3.53 28.32 0.31
CA ASN A 5 2.49 27.47 0.90
C ASN A 5 1.90 26.49 -0.12
N LEU A 6 1.70 26.93 -1.37
CA LEU A 6 1.19 26.07 -2.44
C LEU A 6 2.21 24.98 -2.82
N GLY A 7 3.49 25.33 -2.90
CA GLY A 7 4.57 24.36 -3.12
C GLY A 7 4.66 23.34 -1.98
N LEU A 8 4.51 23.79 -0.73
CA LEU A 8 4.56 22.93 0.45
C LEU A 8 3.39 21.93 0.49
N ILE A 9 2.19 22.37 0.11
CA ILE A 9 0.99 21.51 0.00
C ILE A 9 1.20 20.44 -1.07
N ARG A 10 1.71 20.82 -2.25
CA ARG A 10 1.93 19.88 -3.36
C ARG A 10 3.08 18.91 -3.09
N LEU A 11 4.08 19.34 -2.32
CA LEU A 11 5.15 18.48 -1.83
C LEU A 11 4.63 17.46 -0.81
N PHE A 12 3.75 17.89 0.10
CA PHE A 12 3.13 17.00 1.08
C PHE A 12 2.22 15.96 0.42
N GLU A 13 1.43 16.39 -0.58
CA GLU A 13 0.63 15.51 -1.44
C GLU A 13 1.47 14.42 -2.10
N PHE A 14 2.59 14.83 -2.70
CA PHE A 14 3.53 13.91 -3.34
C PHE A 14 4.15 12.92 -2.34
N ILE A 15 4.58 13.38 -1.17
CA ILE A 15 5.16 12.54 -0.13
C ILE A 15 4.13 11.52 0.37
N THR A 16 2.90 11.94 0.65
CA THR A 16 1.83 11.04 1.10
C THR A 16 1.51 9.98 0.04
N LEU A 17 1.49 10.35 -1.25
CA LEU A 17 1.32 9.39 -2.35
C LEU A 17 2.49 8.41 -2.42
N LEU A 18 3.72 8.90 -2.28
CA LEU A 18 4.93 8.06 -2.28
C LEU A 18 4.91 7.06 -1.13
N LEU A 19 4.54 7.53 0.07
CA LEU A 19 4.44 6.71 1.27
C LEU A 19 3.35 5.64 1.11
N TYR A 20 2.18 6.02 0.57
CA TYR A 20 1.11 5.09 0.26
C TYR A 20 1.58 4.00 -0.72
N SER A 21 2.21 4.39 -1.84
CA SER A 21 2.75 3.45 -2.82
C SER A 21 3.80 2.52 -2.21
N PHE A 22 4.68 3.05 -1.36
CA PHE A 22 5.67 2.28 -0.63
C PHE A 22 5.05 1.25 0.32
N PHE A 23 4.01 1.64 1.07
CA PHE A 23 3.29 0.72 1.95
C PHE A 23 2.59 -0.39 1.16
N VAL A 24 1.92 -0.05 0.05
CA VAL A 24 1.26 -1.05 -0.81
C VAL A 24 2.28 -2.03 -1.39
N LEU A 25 3.41 -1.53 -1.91
CA LEU A 25 4.48 -2.37 -2.46
C LEU A 25 5.11 -3.26 -1.39
N THR A 26 5.35 -2.73 -0.19
CA THR A 26 5.90 -3.48 0.94
C THR A 26 4.93 -4.56 1.40
N TYR A 27 3.63 -4.25 1.48
CA TYR A 27 2.61 -5.22 1.87
C TYR A 27 2.47 -6.33 0.83
N PHE A 28 2.45 -5.97 -0.46
CA PHE A 28 2.43 -6.94 -1.55
C PHE A 28 3.72 -7.79 -1.58
N GLY A 29 4.87 -7.16 -1.37
CA GLY A 29 6.16 -7.83 -1.25
C GLY A 29 6.16 -8.82 -0.09
N ALA A 30 5.73 -8.41 1.10
CA ALA A 30 5.59 -9.29 2.25
C ALA A 30 4.65 -10.48 1.94
N PHE A 31 3.55 -10.23 1.23
CA PHE A 31 2.62 -11.29 0.83
C PHE A 31 3.25 -12.30 -0.15
N LEU A 32 4.19 -11.87 -0.99
CA LEU A 32 4.95 -12.73 -1.89
C LEU A 32 6.09 -13.47 -1.17
N LEU A 33 6.79 -12.78 -0.26
CA LEU A 33 7.90 -13.34 0.50
C LEU A 33 7.44 -14.36 1.55
N LEU A 34 6.28 -14.18 2.17
CA LEU A 34 5.80 -15.06 3.24
C LEU A 34 5.69 -16.54 2.81
N PRO A 35 5.04 -16.91 1.69
CA PRO A 35 5.05 -18.31 1.24
C PRO A 35 6.45 -18.79 0.81
N LEU A 36 7.27 -17.90 0.26
CA LEU A 36 8.65 -18.24 -0.10
C LEU A 36 9.50 -18.54 1.14
N ASP A 37 9.31 -17.78 2.21
CA ASP A 37 9.98 -17.94 3.50
C ASP A 37 9.56 -19.24 4.20
N VAL A 38 8.27 -19.57 4.16
CA VAL A 38 7.77 -20.87 4.67
C VAL A 38 8.39 -22.04 3.89
N LEU A 39 8.53 -21.90 2.57
CA LEU A 39 9.14 -22.93 1.73
C LEU A 39 10.63 -23.14 2.07
N THR A 40 11.40 -22.05 2.20
CA THR A 40 12.83 -22.12 2.53
C THR A 40 13.04 -22.67 3.94
N LEU A 41 12.22 -22.26 4.92
CA LEU A 41 12.30 -22.75 6.30
C LEU A 41 12.01 -24.25 6.37
N THR A 42 10.97 -24.71 5.66
CA THR A 42 10.60 -26.13 5.62
C THR A 42 11.67 -26.97 4.92
N ASN A 43 12.21 -26.48 3.79
CA ASN A 43 13.28 -27.17 3.08
C ASN A 43 14.57 -27.26 3.93
N THR A 44 14.96 -26.17 4.59
CA THR A 44 16.13 -26.14 5.48
C THR A 44 15.97 -27.08 6.67
N GLY A 45 14.75 -27.18 7.23
CA GLY A 45 14.45 -28.13 8.30
C GLY A 45 14.56 -29.59 7.87
N LEU A 46 14.15 -29.91 6.65
CA LEU A 46 14.30 -31.27 6.09
C LEU A 46 15.75 -31.60 5.75
N GLU A 47 16.51 -30.64 5.23
CA GLU A 47 17.95 -30.79 4.99
C GLU A 47 18.73 -31.02 6.30
N ALA A 48 18.32 -30.36 7.40
CA ALA A 48 18.92 -30.56 8.72
C ALA A 48 18.74 -31.99 9.28
N ILE A 49 17.73 -32.73 8.81
CA ILE A 49 17.47 -34.14 9.16
C ILE A 49 18.27 -35.10 8.24
N GLY A 50 19.02 -34.57 7.27
CA GLY A 50 19.86 -35.34 6.36
C GLY A 50 19.15 -35.80 5.08
N LEU A 51 17.96 -35.25 4.77
CA LEU A 51 17.32 -35.52 3.48
C LEU A 51 18.00 -34.72 2.36
N PRO A 52 18.29 -35.34 1.21
CA PRO A 52 18.79 -34.63 0.04
C PRO A 52 17.73 -33.69 -0.53
N THR A 53 18.19 -32.55 -1.04
CA THR A 53 17.42 -31.47 -1.68
C THR A 53 16.40 -31.95 -2.72
N LEU A 54 16.72 -33.01 -3.46
CA LEU A 54 15.84 -33.58 -4.48
C LEU A 54 14.51 -34.13 -3.92
N VAL A 55 14.49 -34.59 -2.67
CA VAL A 55 13.32 -35.18 -2.04
C VAL A 55 12.64 -34.18 -1.10
N SER A 56 13.42 -33.31 -0.45
CA SER A 56 12.89 -32.28 0.46
C SER A 56 12.11 -31.19 -0.27
N PHE A 57 12.54 -30.78 -1.47
CA PHE A 57 11.91 -29.69 -2.22
C PHE A 57 10.44 -29.94 -2.62
N PRO A 58 10.04 -31.09 -3.21
CA PRO A 58 8.63 -31.36 -3.51
C PRO A 58 7.78 -31.53 -2.25
N ILE A 59 8.34 -32.07 -1.17
CA ILE A 59 7.64 -32.23 0.11
C ILE A 59 7.40 -30.86 0.77
N ALA A 60 8.42 -30.01 0.80
CA ALA A 60 8.31 -28.63 1.25
C ALA A 60 7.32 -27.84 0.38
N GLY A 61 7.36 -28.03 -0.95
CA GLY A 61 6.41 -27.44 -1.89
C GLY A 61 4.96 -27.84 -1.61
N ALA A 62 4.71 -29.13 -1.35
CA ALA A 62 3.40 -29.62 -0.97
C ALA A 62 2.94 -29.07 0.40
N ALA A 63 3.86 -29.00 1.38
CA ALA A 63 3.57 -28.43 2.71
C ALA A 63 3.23 -26.95 2.64
N THR A 64 4.04 -26.14 1.93
CA THR A 64 3.78 -24.72 1.70
C THR A 64 2.50 -24.50 0.90
N GLY A 65 2.24 -25.33 -0.12
CA GLY A 65 1.00 -25.29 -0.90
C GLY A 65 -0.23 -25.60 -0.05
N TYR A 66 -0.14 -26.57 0.86
CA TYR A 66 -1.22 -26.88 1.80
C TYR A 66 -1.47 -25.75 2.79
N LEU A 67 -0.40 -25.12 3.30
CA LEU A 67 -0.49 -23.95 4.18
C LEU A 67 -1.13 -22.76 3.45
N GLY A 68 -0.74 -22.51 2.20
CA GLY A 68 -1.36 -21.53 1.32
C GLY A 68 -2.85 -21.82 1.07
N TYR A 69 -3.23 -23.08 0.86
CA TYR A 69 -4.62 -23.50 0.72
C TYR A 69 -5.44 -23.26 1.99
N LEU A 70 -4.85 -23.49 3.16
CA LEU A 70 -5.50 -23.28 4.46
C LEU A 70 -5.73 -21.78 4.74
N VAL A 71 -4.75 -20.93 4.39
CA VAL A 71 -4.87 -19.46 4.45
C VAL A 71 -5.91 -18.95 3.45
N TYR A 72 -5.93 -19.48 2.23
CA TYR A 72 -6.90 -19.10 1.20
C TYR A 72 -8.34 -19.48 1.59
N LYS A 73 -8.52 -20.58 2.33
CA LYS A 73 -9.83 -21.05 2.81
C LYS A 73 -10.35 -20.25 4.02
N MET A 74 -9.62 -19.28 4.56
CA MET A 74 -10.14 -18.37 5.60
C MET A 74 -10.88 -17.18 4.96
N PRO A 75 -12.23 -17.19 4.89
CA PRO A 75 -13.01 -16.20 4.13
C PRO A 75 -12.92 -14.78 4.73
N GLY A 76 -12.55 -14.64 6.00
CA GLY A 76 -12.42 -13.33 6.65
C GLY A 76 -11.22 -12.52 6.18
N LEU A 77 -10.13 -13.16 5.74
CA LEU A 77 -8.88 -12.46 5.45
C LEU A 77 -8.93 -11.77 4.08
N TYR A 78 -9.47 -12.44 3.06
CA TYR A 78 -9.62 -11.88 1.72
C TYR A 78 -10.55 -10.66 1.73
N GLN A 79 -11.69 -10.76 2.42
CA GLN A 79 -12.66 -9.67 2.50
C GLN A 79 -12.10 -8.45 3.25
N THR A 80 -11.29 -8.68 4.29
CA THR A 80 -10.64 -7.60 5.06
C THR A 80 -9.54 -6.92 4.25
N VAL A 81 -8.75 -7.66 3.48
CA VAL A 81 -7.70 -7.10 2.62
C VAL A 81 -8.31 -6.30 1.45
N VAL A 82 -9.36 -6.80 0.81
CA VAL A 82 -10.03 -6.09 -0.29
C VAL A 82 -10.75 -4.85 0.21
N ASN A 83 -11.54 -4.96 1.29
CA ASN A 83 -12.24 -3.81 1.86
C ASN A 83 -11.25 -2.78 2.41
N GLY A 84 -10.19 -3.23 3.09
CA GLY A 84 -9.12 -2.36 3.57
C GLY A 84 -8.38 -1.67 2.44
N GLY A 85 -8.10 -2.36 1.32
CA GLY A 85 -7.49 -1.77 0.13
C GLY A 85 -8.38 -0.74 -0.56
N ILE A 86 -9.70 -0.99 -0.65
CA ILE A 86 -10.68 -0.04 -1.19
C ILE A 86 -10.82 1.18 -0.27
N GLU A 87 -10.91 0.98 1.05
CA GLU A 87 -10.96 2.08 2.03
C GLU A 87 -9.69 2.92 2.00
N LEU A 88 -8.52 2.29 1.89
CA LEU A 88 -7.24 3.01 1.82
C LEU A 88 -7.11 3.82 0.52
N THR A 89 -7.57 3.26 -0.61
CA THR A 89 -7.61 3.99 -1.88
C THR A 89 -8.59 5.17 -1.83
N ASN A 90 -9.77 4.97 -1.24
CA ASN A 90 -10.75 6.05 -1.04
C ASN A 90 -10.25 7.12 -0.06
N ALA A 91 -9.55 6.72 1.01
CA ALA A 91 -8.93 7.64 1.95
C ALA A 91 -7.83 8.48 1.28
N GLY A 92 -7.00 7.85 0.44
CA GLY A 92 -6.01 8.54 -0.40
C GLY A 92 -6.68 9.54 -1.34
N HIS A 93 -7.72 9.12 -2.06
CA HIS A 93 -8.48 10.00 -2.96
C HIS A 93 -9.16 11.15 -2.23
N ALA A 94 -9.67 10.91 -1.03
CA ALA A 94 -10.29 11.93 -0.19
C ALA A 94 -9.27 12.95 0.33
N GLN A 95 -8.07 12.51 0.71
CA GLN A 95 -6.98 13.42 1.10
C GLN A 95 -6.50 14.27 -0.07
N LEU A 96 -6.33 13.68 -1.26
CA LEU A 96 -5.99 14.42 -2.48
C LEU A 96 -7.04 15.49 -2.80
N ARG A 97 -8.32 15.13 -2.72
CA ARG A 97 -9.44 16.04 -2.98
C ARG A 97 -9.57 17.15 -1.92
N GLN A 98 -9.24 16.87 -0.66
CA GLN A 98 -9.18 17.90 0.39
C GLN A 98 -8.00 18.86 0.18
N LEU A 99 -6.82 18.36 -0.20
CA LEU A 99 -5.69 19.22 -0.55
C LEU A 99 -5.99 20.07 -1.79
N GLU A 100 -6.64 19.51 -2.82
CA GLU A 100 -7.06 20.23 -4.01
C GLU A 100 -8.12 21.29 -3.69
N ALA A 101 -9.09 20.99 -2.82
CA ALA A 101 -10.08 21.96 -2.35
C ALA A 101 -9.45 23.11 -1.55
N VAL A 102 -8.45 22.82 -0.70
CA VAL A 102 -7.69 23.85 0.02
C VAL A 102 -6.87 24.71 -0.95
N ALA A 103 -6.22 24.10 -1.95
CA ALA A 103 -5.51 24.83 -2.99
C ALA A 103 -6.45 25.71 -3.83
N ALA A 104 -7.64 25.21 -4.16
CA ALA A 104 -8.67 25.95 -4.88
C ALA A 104 -9.25 27.10 -4.05
N ALA A 105 -9.48 26.92 -2.74
CA ALA A 105 -9.95 27.97 -1.84
C ALA A 105 -8.93 29.11 -1.68
N ILE A 106 -7.63 28.79 -1.66
CA ILE A 106 -6.55 29.79 -1.66
C ILE A 106 -6.50 30.57 -2.99
N ASN A 107 -6.80 29.91 -4.11
CA ASN A 107 -6.95 30.57 -5.42
C ASN A 107 -8.23 31.42 -5.51
N GLY A 108 -9.37 30.93 -5.00
CA GLY A 108 -10.66 31.63 -5.03
C GLY A 108 -10.72 32.88 -4.13
N SER A 109 -10.03 32.85 -2.98
CA SER A 109 -9.84 34.04 -2.14
C SER A 109 -8.97 35.13 -2.80
N SER A 110 -8.45 34.90 -4.01
CA SER A 110 -7.69 35.89 -4.78
C SER A 110 -8.53 36.52 -5.92
N ALA A 111 -9.81 36.18 -6.06
CA ALA A 111 -10.71 36.75 -7.07
C ALA A 111 -11.66 37.83 -6.54
N ASP A 112 -11.73 38.04 -5.22
CA ASP A 112 -12.63 39.02 -4.57
C ASP A 112 -11.90 40.27 -4.05
N ASP A 113 -10.80 40.66 -4.70
CA ASP A 113 -10.05 41.90 -4.36
C ASP A 113 -9.67 42.70 -5.60
N THR A 114 -10.39 42.51 -6.72
CA THR A 114 -10.22 43.28 -7.95
C THR A 114 -11.56 43.55 -8.63
N SER A 115 -12.40 44.36 -7.98
CA SER A 115 -13.32 45.22 -8.72
C SER A 115 -13.11 46.68 -8.28
N PRO A 116 -12.89 47.61 -9.22
CA PRO A 116 -12.46 48.97 -8.94
C PRO A 116 -13.64 49.82 -8.47
N SER A 117 -13.55 50.39 -7.27
CA SER A 117 -14.35 51.57 -6.92
C SER A 117 -13.69 52.80 -7.54
N THR A 118 -14.00 53.05 -8.81
CA THR A 118 -13.86 54.38 -9.41
C THR A 118 -15.22 54.75 -9.99
N THR A 119 -15.66 55.96 -9.60
CA THR A 119 -16.88 56.70 -9.94
C THR A 119 -18.16 56.31 -9.23
#